data_AF-A0A7G8BFA8-F1
#
_entry.id   AF-A0A7G8BFA8-F1
#
_cell.length_a   1.000
_cell.length_b   1.000
_cell.length_c   1.000
_cell.angle_alpha   90.00
_cell.angle_beta   90.00
_cell.angle_gamma   90.00
#
_symmetry.space_group_name_H-M   'P 1'
#
loop_
_entity.id
_entity.type
_entity.pdbx_description
1 polymer ?
#
loop_
_entity_poly.entity_id
_entity_poly.type
_entity_poly.pdbx_seq_one_letter_code
_entity_poly.pdbx_strand_id
1 'polypeptide(L)'
;MPALDLSDCKFFRMWPRKVFRTKDSKKRLLIKTNVPDLKHPGVYVLYRGDELYYIGRAQNLFSRLHDHANKIADRYYPHWNYFSAFAVTSANGNQQKIAELEAILIAAMPRATNKSTPRFKKVRIPKALLVDQDQEQ
;
A
#
# COMPACT_ATOMS: atom_id res chain seq x y z
N MET A 1 8.14 -1.22 -22.82
CA MET A 1 8.59 -1.88 -21.58
C MET A 1 7.88 -3.22 -21.45
N PRO A 2 8.54 -4.31 -21.04
CA PRO A 2 7.90 -5.60 -20.84
C PRO A 2 6.86 -5.52 -19.70
N ALA A 3 5.87 -6.42 -19.68
CA ALA A 3 4.89 -6.51 -18.60
C ALA A 3 5.55 -6.77 -17.23
N LEU A 4 4.85 -6.52 -16.13
CA LEU A 4 5.28 -7.04 -14.82
C LEU A 4 5.13 -8.56 -14.84
N ASP A 5 6.22 -9.28 -14.62
CA ASP A 5 6.14 -10.69 -14.28
C ASP A 5 5.69 -10.81 -12.82
N LEU A 6 4.49 -11.36 -12.60
CA LEU A 6 3.95 -11.52 -11.25
C LEU A 6 4.70 -12.59 -10.45
N SER A 7 5.47 -13.48 -11.10
CA SER A 7 6.33 -14.45 -10.40
C SER A 7 7.46 -13.76 -9.62
N ASP A 8 7.85 -12.55 -10.06
CA ASP A 8 8.81 -11.64 -9.41
C ASP A 8 8.15 -10.70 -8.38
N CYS A 9 6.89 -10.93 -8.03
CA CYS A 9 6.17 -10.12 -7.05
C CYS A 9 5.91 -10.90 -5.78
N LYS A 10 6.13 -10.27 -4.63
CA LYS A 10 5.73 -10.80 -3.32
C LYS A 10 4.68 -9.92 -2.71
N PHE A 11 3.68 -10.51 -2.08
CA PHE A 11 2.64 -9.76 -1.39
C PHE A 11 2.55 -10.14 0.08
N PHE A 12 2.20 -9.15 0.88
CA PHE A 12 1.93 -9.24 2.31
C PHE A 12 0.52 -8.75 2.51
N ARG A 13 -0.32 -9.51 3.20
CA ARG A 13 -1.72 -9.16 3.42
C ARG A 13 -1.97 -8.92 4.90
N MET A 14 -2.33 -7.69 5.26
CA MET A 14 -2.85 -7.34 6.59
C MET A 14 -1.93 -7.74 7.74
N TRP A 15 -0.62 -7.58 7.58
CA TRP A 15 0.35 -7.85 8.64
C TRP A 15 0.27 -6.80 9.74
N PRO A 16 0.43 -7.16 11.02
CA PRO A 16 0.22 -6.23 12.11
C PRO A 16 1.41 -5.27 12.24
N ARG A 17 1.16 -3.98 12.46
CA ARG A 17 2.18 -2.93 12.65
C ARG A 17 3.27 -3.29 13.65
N LYS A 18 2.91 -4.05 14.70
CA LYS A 18 3.81 -4.43 15.80
C LYS A 18 5.08 -5.16 15.33
N VAL A 19 5.07 -5.80 14.15
CA VAL A 19 6.25 -6.48 13.58
C VAL A 19 7.45 -5.54 13.41
N PHE A 20 7.22 -4.23 13.21
CA PHE A 20 8.28 -3.22 13.12
C PHE A 20 8.90 -2.82 14.47
N ARG A 21 8.46 -3.46 15.56
CA ARG A 21 9.00 -3.28 16.92
C ARG A 21 9.46 -4.59 17.54
N THR A 22 9.07 -5.74 16.98
CA THR A 22 9.44 -7.05 17.51
C THR A 22 10.94 -7.30 17.30
N LYS A 23 11.64 -7.59 18.41
CA LYS A 23 13.09 -7.83 18.44
C LYS A 23 13.39 -9.25 18.92
N ASP A 24 14.52 -9.78 18.49
CA ASP A 24 15.09 -11.00 19.07
C ASP A 24 15.77 -10.74 20.43
N SER A 25 16.29 -11.80 21.06
CA SER A 25 17.06 -11.71 22.31
C SER A 25 18.29 -10.82 22.21
N LYS A 26 18.83 -10.63 21.00
CA LYS A 26 19.97 -9.75 20.69
C LYS A 26 19.54 -8.33 20.32
N LYS A 27 18.28 -7.95 20.58
CA LYS A 27 17.69 -6.63 20.28
C LYS A 27 17.63 -6.27 18.78
N ARG A 28 17.79 -7.23 17.87
CA ARG A 28 17.68 -7.02 16.41
C ARG A 28 16.23 -7.11 15.97
N LEU A 29 15.78 -6.22 15.08
CA LEU A 29 14.42 -6.26 14.54
C LEU A 29 14.19 -7.54 13.72
N LEU A 30 13.26 -8.39 14.14
CA LEU A 30 12.99 -9.68 13.49
C LEU A 30 12.57 -9.49 12.04
N ILE A 31 11.70 -8.52 11.74
CA ILE A 31 11.25 -8.28 10.37
C ILE A 31 12.38 -7.83 9.43
N LYS A 32 13.37 -7.08 9.95
CA LYS A 32 14.53 -6.63 9.16
C LYS A 32 15.40 -7.82 8.71
N THR A 33 15.47 -8.86 9.53
CA THR A 33 16.31 -10.04 9.30
C THR A 33 15.58 -11.13 8.53
N ASN A 34 14.31 -11.40 8.86
CA ASN A 34 13.57 -12.56 8.36
C ASN A 34 12.72 -12.27 7.12
N VAL A 35 12.58 -11.01 6.72
CA VAL A 35 11.69 -10.60 5.61
C VAL A 35 12.47 -9.74 4.62
N PRO A 36 13.43 -10.33 3.88
CA PRO A 36 14.27 -9.59 2.93
C PRO A 36 13.45 -8.95 1.81
N ASP A 37 12.31 -9.55 1.46
CA ASP A 37 11.41 -9.09 0.40
C ASP A 37 10.91 -7.64 0.61
N LEU A 38 10.81 -7.17 1.86
CA LEU A 38 10.43 -5.78 2.14
C LEU A 38 11.54 -4.78 1.79
N LYS A 39 12.76 -5.21 1.49
CA LYS A 39 13.82 -4.28 1.06
C LYS A 39 13.65 -3.83 -0.40
N HIS A 40 12.79 -4.50 -1.16
CA HIS A 40 12.50 -4.16 -2.55
C HIS A 40 11.56 -2.95 -2.68
N PRO A 41 11.57 -2.30 -3.85
CA PRO A 41 10.61 -1.25 -4.16
C PRO A 41 9.20 -1.84 -4.33
N GLY A 42 8.18 -1.01 -4.15
CA GLY A 42 6.80 -1.46 -4.33
C GLY A 42 5.76 -0.50 -3.78
N VAL A 43 4.55 -1.01 -3.65
CA VAL A 43 3.39 -0.30 -3.11
C VAL A 43 2.99 -0.89 -1.76
N TYR A 44 2.51 -0.07 -0.84
CA TYR A 44 1.97 -0.49 0.44
C TYR A 44 0.62 0.17 0.71
N VAL A 45 -0.15 -0.49 1.58
CA VAL A 45 -1.44 -0.06 2.07
C VAL A 45 -1.41 -0.11 3.59
N LEU A 46 -1.83 0.96 4.25
CA LEU A 46 -2.00 1.04 5.70
C LEU A 46 -3.49 0.98 6.02
N TYR A 47 -3.83 0.24 7.06
CA TYR A 47 -5.21 0.01 7.50
C TYR A 47 -5.40 0.46 8.95
N ARG A 48 -6.62 0.92 9.24
CA ARG A 48 -7.14 1.16 10.59
C ARG A 48 -8.25 0.15 10.86
N GLY A 49 -7.89 -0.99 11.45
CA GLY A 49 -8.78 -2.15 11.51
C GLY A 49 -8.81 -2.82 10.15
N ASP A 50 -10.00 -3.00 9.60
CA ASP A 50 -10.29 -3.46 8.24
C ASP A 50 -10.40 -2.31 7.23
N GLU A 51 -10.50 -1.07 7.69
CA GLU A 51 -10.61 0.10 6.82
C GLU A 51 -9.25 0.50 6.23
N LEU A 52 -9.22 0.70 4.92
CA LEU A 52 -8.07 1.25 4.22
C LEU A 52 -7.89 2.72 4.61
N TYR A 53 -6.72 3.05 5.15
CA TYR A 53 -6.39 4.38 5.64
C TYR A 53 -5.50 5.17 4.67
N TYR A 54 -4.44 4.55 4.15
CA TYR A 54 -3.45 5.22 3.32
C TYR A 54 -2.80 4.25 2.32
N ILE A 55 -2.47 4.74 1.13
CA ILE A 55 -1.73 3.99 0.09
C ILE A 55 -0.48 4.79 -0.25
N GLY A 56 0.65 4.13 -0.44
CA GLY A 56 1.85 4.79 -0.92
C GLY A 56 2.80 3.84 -1.61
N ARG A 57 3.82 4.39 -2.28
CA ARG A 57 4.94 3.62 -2.80
C ARG A 57 6.27 3.95 -2.13
N ALA A 58 7.23 3.04 -2.27
CA ALA A 58 8.59 3.21 -1.74
C ALA A 58 9.63 2.55 -2.64
N GLN A 59 10.87 3.06 -2.59
CA GLN A 59 12.06 2.37 -3.13
C GLN A 59 12.52 1.22 -2.23
N ASN A 60 12.18 1.32 -0.94
CA ASN A 60 12.46 0.33 0.07
C ASN A 60 11.26 0.29 1.01
N LEU A 61 10.42 -0.75 0.88
CA LEU A 61 9.20 -0.89 1.66
C LEU A 61 9.48 -0.97 3.16
N PHE A 62 10.53 -1.67 3.57
CA PHE A 62 10.94 -1.82 4.97
C PHE A 62 11.21 -0.47 5.60
N SER A 63 12.07 0.35 4.99
CA SER A 63 12.44 1.67 5.52
C SER A 63 11.21 2.56 5.68
N ARG A 64 10.37 2.63 4.63
CA ARG A 64 9.15 3.46 4.63
C ARG A 64 8.12 3.00 5.66
N LEU A 65 7.82 1.70 5.72
CA LEU A 65 6.86 1.15 6.67
C LEU A 65 7.36 1.22 8.11
N HIS A 66 8.66 0.99 8.33
CA HIS A 66 9.30 1.18 9.62
C HIS A 66 9.16 2.63 10.09
N ASP A 67 9.38 3.59 9.21
CA ASP A 67 9.20 5.02 9.50
C ASP A 67 7.75 5.33 9.90
N HIS A 68 6.76 4.92 9.11
CA HIS A 68 5.34 5.06 9.46
C HIS A 68 4.97 4.38 10.79
N ALA A 69 5.66 3.28 11.13
CA ALA A 69 5.38 2.54 12.35
C ALA A 69 6.00 3.18 13.60
N ASN A 70 7.13 3.88 13.46
CA ASN A 70 8.03 4.25 14.57
C ASN A 70 8.33 5.74 14.72
N LYS A 71 8.18 6.57 13.68
CA LYS A 71 8.44 8.01 13.77
C LYS A 71 7.18 8.74 14.24
N ILE A 72 7.21 9.31 15.45
CA ILE A 72 6.07 10.06 16.01
C ILE A 72 5.73 11.29 15.16
N ALA A 73 6.73 11.93 14.56
CA ALA A 73 6.54 13.06 13.64
C ALA A 73 5.88 12.65 12.31
N ASP A 74 5.77 11.36 12.00
CA ASP A 74 5.08 10.90 10.81
C ASP A 74 3.57 11.10 10.99
N ARG A 75 2.96 11.87 10.08
CA ARG A 75 1.53 12.21 10.11
C ARG A 75 0.58 11.01 10.15
N TYR A 76 1.04 9.83 9.73
CA TYR A 76 0.24 8.62 9.71
C TYR A 76 0.48 7.75 10.95
N TYR A 77 1.51 8.04 11.76
CA TYR A 77 1.90 7.25 12.94
C TYR A 77 0.76 6.86 13.91
N PRO A 78 -0.23 7.71 14.25
CA PRO A 78 -1.26 7.32 15.22
C PRO A 78 -2.36 6.42 14.65
N HIS A 79 -2.49 6.34 13.32
CA HIS A 79 -3.80 6.06 12.72
C HIS A 79 -3.92 4.70 12.01
N TRP A 80 -2.92 3.83 12.13
CA TRP A 80 -2.94 2.51 11.48
C TRP A 80 -2.39 1.39 12.38
N ASN A 81 -2.91 0.17 12.16
CA ASN A 81 -2.60 -1.03 12.94
C ASN A 81 -2.25 -2.26 12.07
N TYR A 82 -2.62 -2.29 10.79
CA TYR A 82 -2.19 -3.31 9.82
C TYR A 82 -1.63 -2.72 8.54
N PHE A 83 -0.80 -3.47 7.83
CA PHE A 83 -0.33 -3.11 6.49
C PHE A 83 -0.43 -4.28 5.52
N SER A 84 -0.61 -3.95 4.25
CA SER A 84 -0.35 -4.83 3.12
C SER A 84 0.79 -4.21 2.31
N ALA A 85 1.56 -5.04 1.61
CA ALA A 85 2.63 -4.57 0.74
C ALA A 85 2.75 -5.47 -0.49
N PHE A 86 3.20 -4.89 -1.59
CA PHE A 86 3.40 -5.53 -2.88
C PHE A 86 4.81 -5.19 -3.33
N ALA A 87 5.76 -6.07 -3.03
CA ALA A 87 7.16 -5.92 -3.35
C ALA A 87 7.41 -6.40 -4.78
N VAL A 88 8.10 -5.57 -5.56
CA VAL A 88 8.52 -5.85 -6.94
C VAL A 88 10.00 -6.20 -6.88
N THR A 89 10.35 -7.50 -6.97
CA THR A 89 11.71 -7.98 -6.70
C THR A 89 12.62 -7.91 -7.94
N SER A 90 12.07 -7.72 -9.13
CA SER A 90 12.82 -7.65 -10.39
C SER A 90 13.58 -6.32 -10.55
N ALA A 91 14.87 -6.41 -10.86
CA ALA A 91 15.86 -5.32 -10.76
C ALA A 91 15.76 -4.20 -11.82
N ASN A 92 14.92 -4.32 -12.85
CA ASN A 92 14.99 -3.44 -14.01
C ASN A 92 13.78 -2.50 -14.14
N GLY A 93 13.98 -1.20 -13.91
CA GLY A 93 13.13 -0.13 -14.48
C GLY A 93 11.66 -0.07 -14.04
N ASN A 94 11.25 -0.82 -13.03
CA ASN A 94 9.84 -0.97 -12.66
C ASN A 94 9.23 0.25 -11.92
N GLN A 95 9.96 1.36 -11.79
CA GLN A 95 9.48 2.52 -11.05
C GLN A 95 8.21 3.14 -11.62
N GLN A 96 8.10 3.17 -12.95
CA GLN A 96 6.90 3.66 -13.62
C GLN A 96 5.70 2.75 -13.33
N LYS A 97 5.90 1.43 -13.41
CA LYS A 97 4.85 0.45 -13.09
C LYS A 97 4.42 0.51 -11.62
N ILE A 98 5.35 0.71 -10.70
CA ILE A 98 5.02 0.92 -9.27
C ILE A 98 4.17 2.19 -9.09
N ALA A 99 4.45 3.25 -9.84
CA ALA A 99 3.64 4.46 -9.82
C ALA A 99 2.25 4.25 -10.44
N GLU A 100 2.15 3.43 -11.48
CA GLU A 100 0.87 3.04 -12.09
C GLU A 100 0.05 2.17 -11.14
N LEU A 101 0.66 1.17 -10.49
CA LEU A 101 0.04 0.35 -9.45
C LEU A 101 -0.49 1.20 -8.29
N GLU A 102 0.32 2.14 -7.78
CA GLU A 102 -0.11 3.09 -6.77
C GLU A 102 -1.31 3.91 -7.25
N ALA A 103 -1.27 4.44 -8.48
CA ALA A 103 -2.36 5.25 -9.02
C ALA A 103 -3.66 4.45 -9.20
N ILE A 104 -3.57 3.19 -9.64
CA ILE A 104 -4.73 2.30 -9.78
C ILE A 104 -5.34 2.03 -8.41
N LEU A 105 -4.52 1.68 -7.41
CA LEU A 105 -4.99 1.41 -6.06
C LEU A 105 -5.63 2.65 -5.43
N ILE A 106 -5.08 3.85 -5.63
CA ILE A 106 -5.69 5.10 -5.16
C ILE A 106 -7.02 5.37 -5.87
N ALA A 107 -7.10 5.16 -7.18
CA ALA A 107 -8.32 5.40 -7.94
C ALA A 107 -9.46 4.43 -7.55
N ALA A 108 -9.12 3.18 -7.23
CA ALA A 108 -10.07 2.16 -6.83
C ALA A 108 -10.58 2.30 -5.38
N MET A 109 -9.90 3.09 -4.54
CA MET A 109 -10.13 3.13 -3.10
C MET A 109 -10.68 4.49 -2.66
N PRO A 110 -12.01 4.69 -2.69
CA PRO A 110 -12.64 6.01 -2.47
C PRO A 110 -12.45 6.58 -1.06
N ARG A 111 -12.10 5.75 -0.07
CA ARG A 111 -11.95 6.13 1.34
C ARG A 111 -10.50 6.32 1.79
N ALA A 112 -9.52 6.14 0.90
CA ALA A 112 -8.13 6.39 1.26
C ALA A 112 -7.92 7.87 1.64
N THR A 113 -7.22 8.16 2.73
CA THR A 113 -6.92 9.53 3.18
C THR A 113 -5.85 10.22 2.29
N ASN A 114 -5.54 9.62 1.15
CA ASN A 114 -4.57 10.12 0.20
C ASN A 114 -5.04 11.46 -0.38
N LYS A 115 -4.26 12.53 -0.15
CA LYS A 115 -4.51 13.84 -0.76
C LYS A 115 -4.20 13.87 -2.27
N SER A 116 -3.55 12.86 -2.81
CA SER A 116 -3.19 12.78 -4.22
C SER A 116 -4.44 12.60 -5.07
N THR A 117 -4.68 13.52 -6.00
CA THR A 117 -5.67 13.34 -7.05
C THR A 117 -5.34 12.09 -7.87
N PRO A 118 -6.30 11.18 -8.12
CA PRO A 118 -6.08 10.05 -9.00
C PRO A 118 -5.54 10.54 -10.35
N ARG A 119 -4.49 9.90 -10.85
CA ARG A 119 -3.91 10.23 -12.16
C ARG A 119 -4.85 9.89 -13.32
N PHE A 120 -5.78 8.98 -13.09
CA PHE A 120 -6.80 8.58 -14.05
C PHE A 120 -7.91 9.64 -14.13
N LYS A 121 -8.38 9.91 -15.35
CA LYS A 121 -9.58 10.73 -15.55
C LYS A 121 -10.80 9.96 -15.07
N LYS A 122 -11.48 10.48 -14.05
CA LYS A 122 -12.74 9.90 -13.55
C LYS A 122 -13.81 10.03 -14.63
N VAL A 123 -14.38 8.91 -15.05
CA VAL A 123 -15.59 8.90 -15.89
C VAL A 123 -16.79 9.21 -14.99
N ARG A 124 -17.61 10.18 -15.39
CA ARG A 124 -18.88 10.46 -14.71
C ARG A 124 -19.90 9.42 -15.13
N ILE A 125 -20.72 8.95 -14.18
CA ILE A 125 -21.85 8.08 -14.51
C ILE A 125 -22.79 8.87 -15.42
N PRO A 126 -23.10 8.39 -16.64
CA PRO A 126 -24.07 9.02 -17.52
C PRO A 126 -25.41 9.20 -16.80
N LYS A 127 -26.03 10.38 -16.93
CA LYS A 127 -27.32 10.67 -16.26
C LYS A 127 -28.40 9.63 -16.59
N ALA A 128 -28.39 9.10 -17.81
CA ALA A 128 -29.33 8.07 -18.25
C ALA A 128 -29.22 6.74 -17.49
N LEU A 129 -28.11 6.49 -16.78
CA LEU A 129 -27.91 5.30 -15.93
C LEU A 129 -28.19 5.57 -14.45
N LEU A 130 -28.55 6.80 -14.09
CA LEU A 130 -28.90 7.20 -12.71
C LEU A 130 -30.43 7.21 -12.49
N VAL A 131 -31.20 6.53 -13.35
CA VAL A 131 -32.65 6.41 -13.16
C VAL A 131 -32.89 5.50 -11.96
N ASP A 132 -33.58 6.02 -10.95
CA ASP A 132 -33.76 5.41 -9.63
C ASP A 132 -34.23 3.95 -9.74
N GLN A 133 -33.44 3.03 -9.19
CA GLN A 133 -33.87 1.66 -8.87
C GLN A 133 -34.41 1.63 -7.43
N ASP A 134 -35.27 2.57 -7.07
CA ASP A 134 -36.01 2.55 -5.81
C ASP A 134 -37.47 2.14 -6.07
N GLN A 135 -37.64 0.97 -6.69
CA GLN A 135 -38.89 0.21 -6.77
C GLN A 135 -38.56 -1.27 -6.50
N GLU A 136 -37.98 -1.58 -5.34
CA GLU A 136 -38.07 -2.94 -4.78
C GLU A 136 -39.23 -2.95 -3.77
N GLN A 137 -40.22 -3.77 -4.10
CA GLN A 137 -41.46 -4.03 -3.37
C GLN A 137 -41.22 -4.82 -2.08
#